data_AF-A0A4Q1KCY3-F1
#
_entry.id   AF-A0A4Q1KCY3-F1
#
_cell.length_a   1.000
_cell.length_b   1.000
_cell.length_c   1.000
_cell.angle_alpha   90.00
_cell.angle_beta   90.00
_cell.angle_gamma   90.00
#
_symmetry.space_group_name_H-M   'P 1'
#
loop_
_entity.id
_entity.type
_entity.pdbx_description
1 polymer ?
#
loop_
_entity_poly.entity_id
_entity_poly.type
_entity_poly.pdbx_seq_one_letter_code
_entity_poly.pdbx_strand_id
1 'polypeptide(L)'
;MRLLHVDSSITSGNSVSRQLTARLTRRYATEAFDVSVVYRDLARSPLHHLSPAYLQAQFAEPGQHSAPLEEDLSVSSEVLEEFLAADTVVVGAPMYNFTIPSQLKAWIDRLAVAGKTFRYTETGSVGLVEGKKLFIVSTRGGFYGPETACLMTLWSVRVRMRCPVRGGHPGPDGRGRIAKPLVVKGPG
;
A
#
# COMPACT_ATOMS: atom_id res chain seq x y z
N MET A 1 14.53 -3.41 17.13
CA MET A 1 13.71 -2.68 16.10
C MET A 1 13.22 -3.67 15.04
N ARG A 2 11.99 -3.53 14.54
CA ARG A 2 11.49 -4.38 13.42
C ARG A 2 11.49 -3.61 12.09
N LEU A 3 12.05 -4.24 11.06
CA LEU A 3 12.02 -3.75 9.69
C LEU A 3 11.24 -4.72 8.82
N LEU A 4 10.25 -4.21 8.09
CA LEU A 4 9.52 -4.95 7.06
C LEU A 4 10.07 -4.60 5.67
N HIS A 5 10.65 -5.56 4.98
CA HIS A 5 11.13 -5.44 3.60
C HIS A 5 10.12 -6.10 2.68
N VAL A 6 9.47 -5.30 1.82
CA VAL A 6 8.47 -5.73 0.84
C VAL A 6 9.01 -5.55 -0.57
N ASP A 7 9.09 -6.63 -1.35
CA ASP A 7 9.41 -6.57 -2.78
C ASP A 7 8.20 -6.96 -3.62
N SER A 8 7.95 -6.21 -4.70
CA SER A 8 6.79 -6.43 -5.59
C SER A 8 7.15 -6.69 -7.07
N SER A 9 8.44 -6.71 -7.39
CA SER A 9 8.90 -6.89 -8.77
C SER A 9 8.74 -8.34 -9.24
N ILE A 10 8.14 -8.53 -10.41
CA ILE A 10 7.94 -9.84 -11.03
C ILE A 10 9.19 -10.37 -11.75
N THR A 11 10.19 -9.53 -12.00
CA THR A 11 11.40 -9.89 -12.75
C THR A 11 12.50 -10.54 -11.90
N SER A 12 12.20 -10.89 -10.64
CA SER A 12 13.10 -11.64 -9.74
C SER A 12 14.53 -11.08 -9.74
N GLY A 13 15.57 -11.89 -10.01
CA GLY A 13 16.97 -11.46 -9.95
C GLY A 13 17.35 -10.30 -10.89
N ASN A 14 16.59 -10.11 -11.98
CA ASN A 14 16.81 -9.02 -12.94
C ASN A 14 16.20 -7.68 -12.49
N SER A 15 15.58 -7.64 -11.31
CA SER A 15 14.92 -6.45 -10.80
C SER A 15 15.89 -5.47 -10.16
N VAL A 16 15.98 -4.27 -10.75
CA VAL A 16 16.72 -3.15 -10.13
C VAL A 16 16.10 -2.78 -8.78
N SER A 17 14.76 -2.73 -8.66
CA SER A 17 14.13 -2.35 -7.37
C SER A 17 14.52 -3.31 -6.25
N ARG A 18 14.56 -4.63 -6.51
CA ARG A 18 14.96 -5.65 -5.52
C ARG A 18 16.42 -5.50 -5.09
N GLN A 19 17.31 -5.20 -6.04
CA GLN A 19 18.72 -4.97 -5.73
C GLN A 19 18.89 -3.73 -4.85
N LEU A 20 18.13 -2.67 -5.11
CA LEU A 20 18.19 -1.43 -4.35
C LEU A 20 17.56 -1.56 -2.95
N THR A 21 16.40 -2.22 -2.81
CA THR A 21 15.79 -2.50 -1.50
C THR A 21 16.70 -3.38 -0.65
N ALA A 22 17.28 -4.44 -1.21
CA ALA A 22 18.23 -5.29 -0.49
C ALA A 22 19.47 -4.53 0.02
N ARG A 23 20.03 -3.63 -0.80
CA ARG A 23 21.15 -2.77 -0.38
C ARG A 23 20.74 -1.81 0.73
N LEU A 24 19.57 -1.19 0.63
CA LEU A 24 19.05 -0.27 1.64
C LEU A 24 18.76 -0.99 2.96
N THR A 25 18.08 -2.12 2.92
CA THR A 25 17.81 -2.97 4.10
C THR A 25 19.10 -3.42 4.77
N ARG A 26 20.09 -3.90 3.99
CA ARG A 26 21.39 -4.30 4.52
C ARG A 26 22.11 -3.13 5.20
N ARG A 27 22.14 -1.95 4.57
CA ARG A 27 22.78 -0.77 5.15
C ARG A 27 22.10 -0.35 6.46
N TYR A 28 20.77 -0.31 6.46
CA TYR A 28 19.99 0.04 7.64
C TYR A 28 20.22 -0.95 8.80
N ALA A 29 20.30 -2.24 8.49
CA ALA A 29 20.58 -3.27 9.49
C ALA A 29 22.01 -3.22 10.04
N THR A 30 23.00 -2.76 9.26
CA THR A 30 24.38 -2.59 9.73
C THR A 30 24.56 -1.33 10.59
N GLU A 31 23.84 -0.24 10.26
CA GLU A 31 23.95 1.04 10.97
C GLU A 31 23.11 1.08 12.26
N ALA A 32 22.03 0.30 12.35
CA ALA A 32 21.18 0.21 13.53
C ALA A 32 21.50 -1.03 14.38
N PHE A 33 21.49 -0.87 15.71
CA PHE A 33 21.67 -1.98 16.64
C PHE A 33 20.36 -2.79 16.75
N ASP A 34 20.45 -4.13 16.76
CA ASP A 34 19.34 -5.06 17.01
C ASP A 34 18.12 -4.89 16.06
N VAL A 35 18.34 -5.12 14.76
CA VAL A 35 17.28 -5.09 13.74
C VAL A 35 16.79 -6.49 13.40
N SER A 36 15.52 -6.77 13.66
CA SER A 36 14.81 -7.95 13.15
C SER A 36 14.18 -7.61 11.80
N VAL A 37 14.57 -8.33 10.75
CA VAL A 37 14.04 -8.13 9.39
C VAL A 37 12.97 -9.18 9.07
N VAL A 38 11.77 -8.72 8.74
CA VAL A 38 10.71 -9.53 8.12
C VAL A 38 10.73 -9.25 6.62
N TYR A 39 10.86 -10.29 5.81
CA TYR A 39 10.90 -10.18 4.35
C TYR A 39 9.64 -10.76 3.72
N ARG A 40 8.97 -9.99 2.87
CA ARG A 40 7.78 -10.40 2.13
C ARG A 40 7.95 -10.14 0.63
N ASP A 41 7.78 -11.19 -0.15
CA ASP A 41 7.88 -11.15 -1.61
C ASP A 41 6.50 -11.32 -2.25
N LEU A 42 5.93 -10.21 -2.70
CA LEU A 42 4.57 -10.18 -3.24
C LEU A 42 4.45 -10.82 -4.62
N ALA A 43 5.57 -11.08 -5.31
CA ALA A 43 5.56 -11.80 -6.59
C ALA A 43 5.69 -13.31 -6.40
N ARG A 44 6.38 -13.77 -5.34
CA ARG A 44 6.50 -15.21 -5.02
C ARG A 44 5.31 -15.74 -4.24
N SER A 45 4.78 -14.94 -3.32
CA SER A 45 3.63 -15.27 -2.49
C SER A 45 2.57 -14.19 -2.68
N PRO A 46 1.87 -14.18 -3.84
CA PRO A 46 0.90 -13.15 -4.17
C PRO A 46 -0.29 -13.23 -3.22
N LEU A 47 -0.78 -12.06 -2.82
CA LEU A 47 -2.04 -11.93 -2.10
C LEU A 47 -3.20 -11.96 -3.09
N HIS A 48 -4.32 -12.56 -2.70
CA HIS A 48 -5.53 -12.45 -3.50
C HIS A 48 -5.97 -10.99 -3.60
N HIS A 49 -6.64 -10.64 -4.69
CA HIS A 49 -7.34 -9.36 -4.77
C HIS A 49 -8.58 -9.37 -3.87
N LEU A 50 -9.01 -8.18 -3.42
CA LEU A 50 -10.26 -8.05 -2.68
C LEU A 50 -11.41 -8.61 -3.53
N SER A 51 -12.23 -9.44 -2.91
CA SER A 51 -13.41 -10.06 -3.51
C SER A 51 -14.67 -9.64 -2.75
N PRO A 52 -15.87 -9.78 -3.36
CA PRO A 52 -17.12 -9.56 -2.64
C PRO A 52 -17.23 -10.41 -1.37
N ALA A 53 -16.77 -11.66 -1.42
CA ALA A 53 -16.79 -12.57 -0.28
C ALA A 53 -15.86 -12.08 0.84
N TYR A 54 -14.66 -11.60 0.50
CA TYR A 54 -13.74 -10.99 1.47
C TYR A 54 -14.33 -9.72 2.11
N LEU A 55 -14.96 -8.85 1.31
CA LEU A 55 -15.60 -7.64 1.85
C LEU A 55 -16.77 -7.97 2.79
N GLN A 56 -17.59 -8.97 2.45
CA GLN A 56 -18.68 -9.42 3.30
C GLN A 56 -18.16 -10.02 4.62
N ALA A 57 -17.06 -10.77 4.57
CA ALA A 57 -16.45 -11.36 5.75
C ALA A 57 -15.99 -10.33 6.78
N GLN A 58 -15.66 -9.09 6.37
CA GLN A 58 -15.30 -8.02 7.32
C GLN A 58 -16.45 -7.59 8.25
N PHE A 59 -17.69 -7.94 7.91
CA PHE A 59 -18.89 -7.59 8.68
C PHE A 59 -19.58 -8.82 9.30
N ALA A 60 -19.02 -10.01 9.11
CA ALA A 60 -19.60 -11.26 9.57
C ALA A 60 -18.88 -11.79 10.82
N GLU A 61 -19.56 -12.65 11.58
CA GLU A 61 -18.95 -13.32 12.73
C GLU A 61 -17.89 -14.34 12.27
N PRO A 62 -16.73 -14.43 12.94
CA PRO A 62 -15.67 -15.37 12.59
C PRO A 62 -16.15 -16.83 12.56
N GLY A 63 -15.67 -17.64 11.61
CA GLY A 63 -15.90 -19.09 11.58
C GLY A 63 -17.14 -19.55 10.79
N GLN A 64 -17.77 -18.65 10.03
CA GLN A 64 -18.86 -19.00 9.10
C GLN A 64 -18.42 -18.97 7.62
N HIS A 65 -17.11 -18.90 7.33
CA HIS A 65 -16.60 -18.77 5.98
C HIS A 65 -16.17 -20.11 5.38
N SER A 66 -16.08 -20.15 4.05
CA SER A 66 -15.47 -21.29 3.37
C SER A 66 -13.99 -21.38 3.73
N ALA A 67 -13.42 -22.59 3.76
CA ALA A 67 -12.01 -22.78 4.11
C ALA A 67 -11.03 -21.91 3.29
N PRO A 68 -11.20 -21.71 1.96
CA PRO A 68 -10.33 -20.81 1.20
C PRO A 68 -10.46 -19.33 1.58
N LEU A 69 -11.64 -18.91 2.05
CA LEU A 69 -11.87 -17.54 2.51
C LEU A 69 -11.27 -17.31 3.90
N GLU A 70 -11.38 -18.29 4.81
CA GLU A 70 -10.69 -18.25 6.11
C GLU A 70 -9.17 -18.16 5.93
N GLU A 71 -8.60 -18.92 5.00
CA GLU A 71 -7.17 -18.84 4.68
C GLU A 71 -6.77 -17.43 4.18
N ASP A 72 -7.54 -16.84 3.26
CA ASP A 72 -7.28 -15.49 2.76
C ASP A 72 -7.41 -14.41 3.86
N LEU A 73 -8.37 -14.55 4.78
CA LEU A 73 -8.53 -13.68 5.94
C LEU A 73 -7.36 -13.82 6.92
N SER A 74 -6.88 -15.04 7.15
CA SER A 74 -5.70 -15.31 7.98
C SER A 74 -4.46 -14.65 7.40
N VAL A 75 -4.17 -14.88 6.12
CA VAL A 75 -3.00 -14.28 5.44
C VAL A 75 -3.11 -12.75 5.45
N SER A 76 -4.29 -12.19 5.24
CA SER A 76 -4.51 -10.75 5.31
C SER A 76 -4.23 -10.18 6.70
N SER A 77 -4.64 -10.89 7.74
CA SER A 77 -4.38 -10.52 9.13
C SER A 77 -2.88 -10.56 9.45
N GLU A 78 -2.17 -11.61 9.02
CA GLU A 78 -0.72 -11.70 9.16
C GLU A 78 0.00 -10.52 8.50
N VAL A 79 -0.38 -10.18 7.26
CA VAL A 79 0.19 -9.04 6.51
C VAL A 79 -0.03 -7.72 7.24
N LEU A 80 -1.22 -7.52 7.79
CA LEU A 80 -1.53 -6.33 8.56
C LEU A 80 -0.70 -6.25 9.84
N GLU A 81 -0.57 -7.35 10.58
CA GLU A 81 0.20 -7.40 11.83
C GLU A 81 1.71 -7.24 11.57
N GLU A 82 2.26 -7.81 10.50
CA GLU A 82 3.63 -7.55 10.05
C GLU A 82 3.86 -6.04 9.82
N PHE A 83 2.92 -5.37 9.15
CA PHE A 83 3.01 -3.95 8.90
C PHE A 83 2.88 -3.12 10.18
N LEU A 84 1.92 -3.43 11.05
CA LEU A 84 1.70 -2.72 12.31
C LEU A 84 2.91 -2.85 13.25
N ALA A 85 3.50 -4.04 13.34
CA ALA A 85 4.63 -4.32 14.21
C ALA A 85 5.97 -3.72 13.73
N ALA A 86 6.10 -3.35 12.45
CA ALA A 86 7.34 -2.84 11.89
C ALA A 86 7.60 -1.36 12.25
N ASP A 87 8.75 -1.00 12.81
CA ASP A 87 9.12 0.41 13.02
C ASP A 87 9.51 1.10 11.70
N THR A 88 10.08 0.31 10.80
CA THR A 88 10.56 0.76 9.48
C THR A 88 10.03 -0.18 8.40
N VAL A 89 9.58 0.39 7.28
CA VAL A 89 9.10 -0.37 6.12
C VAL A 89 9.88 0.06 4.89
N VAL A 90 10.42 -0.91 4.17
CA VAL A 90 11.16 -0.72 2.91
C VAL A 90 10.35 -1.38 1.81
N VAL A 91 9.91 -0.62 0.81
CA VAL A 91 9.04 -1.12 -0.28
C VAL A 91 9.72 -0.93 -1.62
N GLY A 92 9.91 -2.02 -2.35
CA GLY A 92 10.31 -2.01 -3.76
C GLY A 92 9.08 -1.85 -4.64
N ALA A 93 8.99 -0.74 -5.38
CA ALA A 93 7.83 -0.38 -6.20
C ALA A 93 8.27 -0.07 -7.66
N PRO A 94 8.60 -1.08 -8.47
CA PRO A 94 8.92 -0.87 -9.88
C PRO A 94 7.69 -0.42 -10.65
N MET A 95 7.89 0.41 -11.66
CA MET A 95 6.81 0.86 -12.54
C MET A 95 6.52 -0.20 -13.61
N TYR A 96 5.28 -0.66 -13.66
CA TYR A 96 4.73 -1.44 -14.77
C TYR A 96 3.53 -0.68 -15.33
N ASN A 97 3.54 -0.41 -16.64
CA ASN A 97 2.47 0.31 -17.33
C ASN A 97 2.05 1.60 -16.63
N PHE A 98 3.03 2.45 -16.30
CA PHE A 98 2.84 3.77 -15.67
C PHE A 98 2.29 3.75 -14.24
N THR A 99 2.25 2.60 -13.58
CA THR A 99 1.78 2.47 -12.18
C THR A 99 2.57 1.41 -11.40
N ILE A 100 2.20 1.20 -10.13
CA ILE A 100 2.76 0.16 -9.27
C ILE A 100 2.32 -1.24 -9.71
N PRO A 101 3.04 -2.32 -9.35
CA PRO A 101 2.61 -3.68 -9.65
C PRO A 101 1.27 -3.99 -8.98
N SER A 102 0.41 -4.79 -9.63
CA SER A 102 -0.90 -5.16 -9.07
C SER A 102 -0.77 -5.91 -7.75
N GLN A 103 0.30 -6.68 -7.57
CA GLN A 103 0.64 -7.37 -6.32
C GLN A 103 0.90 -6.36 -5.18
N LEU A 104 1.58 -5.25 -5.47
CA LEU A 104 1.78 -4.18 -4.49
C LEU A 104 0.46 -3.50 -4.13
N LYS A 105 -0.42 -3.29 -5.11
CA LYS A 105 -1.77 -2.75 -4.85
C LYS A 105 -2.59 -3.69 -3.97
N ALA A 106 -2.56 -5.00 -4.23
CA ALA A 106 -3.24 -6.00 -3.41
C ALA A 106 -2.74 -5.97 -1.95
N TRP A 107 -1.43 -5.82 -1.75
CA TRP A 107 -0.85 -5.65 -0.42
C TRP A 107 -1.33 -4.37 0.28
N ILE A 108 -1.34 -3.22 -0.42
CA ILE A 108 -1.88 -1.96 0.12
C ILE A 108 -3.36 -2.12 0.53
N ASP A 109 -4.15 -2.85 -0.26
CA ASP A 109 -5.55 -3.11 0.04
C ASP A 109 -5.74 -3.91 1.33
N ARG A 110 -4.82 -4.83 1.65
CA ARG A 110 -4.86 -5.58 2.93
C ARG A 110 -4.48 -4.72 4.13
N LEU A 111 -3.74 -3.63 3.92
CA LEU A 111 -3.37 -2.71 5.00
C LEU A 111 -4.47 -1.69 5.33
N ALA A 112 -5.38 -1.41 4.40
CA ALA A 112 -6.43 -0.41 4.58
C ALA A 112 -7.60 -0.99 5.39
N VAL A 113 -7.44 -1.07 6.72
CA VAL A 113 -8.44 -1.64 7.63
C VAL A 113 -8.91 -0.59 8.64
N ALA A 114 -10.22 -0.33 8.64
CA ALA A 114 -10.86 0.60 9.56
C ALA A 114 -10.71 0.13 11.01
N GLY A 115 -10.42 1.07 11.92
CA GLY A 115 -10.15 0.78 13.33
C GLY A 115 -8.73 0.26 13.61
N LYS A 116 -7.97 -0.14 12.58
CA LYS A 116 -6.59 -0.63 12.70
C LYS A 116 -5.57 0.35 12.16
N THR A 117 -5.68 0.72 10.87
CA THR A 117 -4.74 1.64 10.22
C THR A 117 -5.30 3.02 9.94
N PHE A 118 -6.63 3.14 9.89
CA PHE A 118 -7.33 4.42 9.79
C PHE A 118 -8.67 4.34 10.51
N ARG A 119 -9.29 5.49 10.76
CA ARG A 119 -10.68 5.59 11.21
C ARG A 119 -11.42 6.70 10.48
N TYR A 120 -12.74 6.60 10.42
CA TYR A 120 -13.61 7.67 9.94
C TYR A 120 -13.86 8.70 11.05
N THR A 121 -13.90 9.97 10.66
CA THR A 121 -14.29 11.11 11.48
C THR A 121 -15.31 11.94 10.70
N GLU A 122 -15.96 12.90 11.36
CA GLU A 122 -16.89 13.84 10.71
C GLU A 122 -16.26 14.59 9.52
N THR A 123 -14.94 14.82 9.56
CA THR A 123 -14.19 15.54 8.52
C THR A 123 -13.54 14.64 7.47
N GLY A 124 -13.74 13.31 7.55
CA GLY A 124 -13.12 12.33 6.66
C GLY A 124 -12.25 11.30 7.39
N SER A 125 -11.48 10.51 6.64
CA SER A 125 -10.62 9.48 7.22
C SER A 125 -9.31 10.05 7.76
N VAL A 126 -8.87 9.53 8.91
CA VAL A 126 -7.58 9.86 9.54
C VAL A 126 -6.78 8.57 9.77
N GLY A 127 -5.48 8.61 9.48
CA GLY A 127 -4.58 7.50 9.77
C GLY A 127 -4.36 7.32 11.27
N LEU A 128 -4.23 6.07 11.71
CA LEU A 128 -3.95 5.67 13.10
C LEU A 128 -2.48 5.27 13.32
N VAL A 129 -1.75 4.98 12.25
CA VAL A 129 -0.36 4.55 12.30
C VAL A 129 0.55 5.77 12.26
N GLU A 130 1.22 6.05 13.38
CA GLU A 130 2.17 7.15 13.53
C GLU A 130 3.59 6.63 13.82
N GLY A 131 4.60 7.50 13.72
CA GLY A 131 5.99 7.19 14.11
C GLY A 131 6.77 6.22 13.20
N LYS A 132 6.11 5.55 12.25
CA LYS A 132 6.73 4.58 11.34
C LYS A 132 7.57 5.26 10.25
N LYS A 133 8.75 4.74 9.97
CA LYS A 133 9.60 5.18 8.85
C LYS A 133 9.28 4.37 7.59
N LEU A 134 8.99 5.03 6.47
CA LEU A 134 8.70 4.37 5.21
C LEU A 134 9.73 4.80 4.14
N PHE A 135 10.40 3.81 3.54
CA PHE A 135 11.28 3.98 2.39
C PHE A 135 10.64 3.35 1.16
N ILE A 136 10.37 4.15 0.14
CA ILE A 136 9.84 3.68 -1.14
C ILE A 136 10.97 3.73 -2.17
N VAL A 137 11.36 2.56 -2.67
CA VAL A 137 12.34 2.39 -3.75
C VAL A 137 11.56 2.22 -5.05
N SER A 138 11.32 3.35 -5.73
CA SER A 138 10.66 3.34 -7.03
C SER A 138 11.68 3.28 -8.17
N THR A 139 11.46 2.37 -9.13
CA THR A 139 12.32 2.21 -10.31
C THR A 139 11.49 2.20 -11.59
N ARG A 140 12.04 2.74 -12.68
CA ARG A 140 11.38 2.83 -13.99
C ARG A 140 12.43 2.77 -15.10
N GLY A 141 12.05 2.29 -16.28
CA GLY A 141 12.97 2.11 -17.42
C GLY A 141 13.22 3.37 -18.26
N GLY A 142 12.45 4.45 -18.07
CA GLY A 142 12.54 5.68 -18.86
C GLY A 142 12.54 6.94 -17.99
N PHE A 143 12.74 8.09 -18.63
CA PHE A 143 12.73 9.42 -18.02
C PHE A 143 11.33 10.05 -18.16
N TYR A 144 10.77 10.58 -17.07
CA TYR A 144 9.37 11.04 -17.02
C TYR A 144 9.23 12.48 -16.48
N GLY A 145 10.26 13.32 -16.68
CA GLY A 145 10.29 14.71 -16.24
C GLY A 145 11.65 15.17 -15.71
N PRO A 146 11.96 16.48 -15.74
CA PRO A 146 13.29 17.04 -15.42
C PRO A 146 13.85 16.62 -14.04
N GLU A 147 12.97 16.41 -13.07
CA GLU A 147 13.27 16.03 -11.67
C GLU A 147 13.37 14.50 -11.47
N THR A 148 13.09 13.71 -12.51
CA THR A 148 12.95 12.25 -12.41
C THR A 148 14.15 11.52 -12.99
N ALA A 149 15.33 11.80 -12.42
CA ALA A 149 16.54 11.07 -12.76
C ALA A 149 16.31 9.54 -12.71
N CYS A 150 16.90 8.85 -13.69
CA CYS A 150 17.00 7.40 -13.70
C CYS A 150 17.87 7.00 -12.49
N LEU A 151 17.32 6.17 -11.61
CA LEU A 151 17.79 5.77 -10.28
C LEU A 151 17.51 6.76 -9.12
N MET A 152 16.72 6.22 -8.18
CA MET A 152 16.51 6.65 -6.79
C MET A 152 15.82 8.00 -6.59
N THR A 153 14.51 7.97 -6.39
CA THR A 153 13.83 8.99 -5.57
C THR A 153 13.57 8.39 -4.20
N LEU A 154 14.36 8.79 -3.19
CA LEU A 154 14.15 8.40 -1.80
C LEU A 154 13.03 9.27 -1.22
N TRP A 155 11.79 8.79 -1.21
CA TRP A 155 10.71 9.46 -0.49
C TRP A 155 10.76 9.05 0.99
N SER A 156 11.13 9.99 1.87
CA SER A 156 10.79 9.89 3.29
C SER A 156 9.38 10.41 3.46
N VAL A 157 8.39 9.51 3.46
CA VAL A 157 7.01 9.89 3.77
C VAL A 157 6.84 9.75 5.27
N ARG A 158 6.72 10.88 5.98
CA ARG A 158 6.05 10.88 7.28
C ARG A 158 4.57 10.67 6.96
N VAL A 159 4.08 9.44 7.12
CA VAL A 159 2.69 9.09 6.75
C VAL A 159 1.73 9.92 7.59
N ARG A 160 1.21 11.00 7.00
CA ARG A 160 -0.04 11.63 7.40
C ARG A 160 -1.02 11.32 6.28
N MET A 161 -1.81 10.26 6.45
CA MET A 161 -2.99 10.09 5.61
C MET A 161 -3.94 11.25 5.91
N ARG A 162 -3.95 12.25 5.03
CA ARG A 162 -5.05 13.19 4.91
C ARG A 162 -5.77 12.86 3.62
N CYS A 163 -6.96 12.27 3.74
CA CYS A 163 -7.89 12.17 2.62
C CYS A 163 -8.59 13.53 2.50
N PRO A 164 -8.44 14.29 1.40
CA PRO A 164 -9.16 15.54 1.22
C PRO A 164 -10.58 15.20 0.77
N VAL A 165 -11.52 15.07 1.71
CA VAL A 165 -12.94 15.12 1.38
C VAL A 165 -13.29 16.59 1.11
N ARG A 166 -13.49 16.96 -0.16
CA ARG A 166 -14.22 18.20 -0.45
C ARG A 166 -15.65 17.98 0.03
N GLY A 167 -15.99 18.66 1.13
CA GLY A 167 -17.28 18.54 1.80
C GLY A 167 -18.44 18.77 0.85
N GLY A 168 -19.38 17.84 0.87
CA GLY A 168 -20.69 17.95 0.26
C GLY A 168 -21.64 17.06 1.04
N HIS A 169 -22.09 17.53 2.21
CA HIS A 169 -23.24 16.91 2.89
C HIS A 169 -24.47 17.06 2.00
N PRO A 170 -25.27 16.00 1.75
CA PRO A 170 -26.58 16.16 1.17
C PRO A 170 -27.52 16.76 2.23
N GLY A 171 -28.27 17.80 1.85
CA GLY A 171 -29.37 18.34 2.65
C GLY A 171 -30.52 17.33 2.78
N PRO A 172 -31.50 17.61 3.65
CA PRO A 172 -32.55 16.66 4.04
C PRO A 172 -33.59 16.37 2.93
N ASP A 173 -33.40 16.85 1.72
CA ASP A 173 -34.32 16.76 0.58
C ASP A 173 -33.92 15.71 -0.47
N GLY A 174 -32.90 14.89 -0.22
CA GLY A 174 -32.62 13.67 -1.00
C GLY A 174 -32.22 13.88 -2.46
N ARG A 175 -31.92 15.12 -2.90
CA ARG A 175 -31.47 15.40 -4.27
C ARG A 175 -29.95 15.57 -4.31
N GLY A 176 -29.24 14.46 -4.55
CA GLY A 176 -27.84 14.49 -4.92
C GLY A 176 -27.65 15.30 -6.21
N ARG A 177 -26.75 16.29 -6.20
CA ARG A 177 -26.32 16.97 -7.43
C ARG A 177 -25.52 15.98 -8.26
N ILE A 178 -26.15 15.44 -9.31
CA ILE A 178 -25.47 14.68 -10.35
C ILE A 178 -24.41 15.62 -10.95
N ALA A 179 -23.14 15.25 -10.81
CA ALA A 179 -22.05 15.96 -11.47
C ALA A 179 -22.33 15.98 -12.98
N LYS A 180 -22.36 17.18 -13.58
CA LYS A 180 -22.52 17.33 -15.04
C LYS A 180 -21.39 16.56 -15.74
N PRO A 181 -21.68 15.80 -16.82
CA PRO A 181 -20.65 15.07 -17.55
C PRO A 181 -19.62 16.05 -18.13
N LEU A 182 -18.34 15.71 -17.97
CA LEU A 182 -17.21 16.44 -18.51
C LEU A 182 -17.23 16.29 -20.04
N VAL A 183 -17.56 17.38 -20.76
CA VAL A 183 -17.46 17.41 -22.22
C VAL A 183 -15.99 17.53 -22.61
N VAL A 184 -15.43 16.47 -23.18
CA VAL A 184 -14.10 16.49 -23.79
C VAL A 184 -14.21 17.11 -25.18
N LYS A 185 -13.71 18.34 -25.36
CA LYS A 185 -13.48 18.92 -26.69
C LYS A 185 -12.12 18.43 -27.19
N GLY A 186 -12.09 17.74 -28.34
CA GLY A 186 -10.87 17.36 -29.03
C GLY A 186 -10.20 18.56 -29.72
N PRO A 187 -8.89 18.49 -30.02
CA PRO A 187 -8.17 19.58 -30.67
C PRO A 187 -8.44 19.58 -32.20
N GLY A 188 -8.65 20.77 -32.75
CA GLY A 188 -8.50 21.07 -34.17
C GLY A 188 -7.19 21.81 -34.43
#